data_AF-A0A1W9M5P8-F1
#
_entry.id   AF-A0A1W9M5P8-F1
#
_cell.length_a   1.000
_cell.length_b   1.000
_cell.length_c   1.000
_cell.angle_alpha   90.00
_cell.angle_beta   90.00
_cell.angle_gamma   90.00
#
_symmetry.space_group_name_H-M   'P 1'
#
loop_
_entity.id
_entity.type
_entity.pdbx_description
1 polymer ?
#
loop_
_entity_poly.entity_id
_entity_poly.type
_entity_poly.pdbx_seq_one_letter_code
_entity_poly.pdbx_strand_id
1 'polypeptide(L)'
;MLSGWWTKAGEAGTPNPEPGTQALKTAIMQVTHPVILVHSEGDIAAAQGGTVFLRDSPISDCPGDGYPLCAYAPRLHPEDLGDPVFKKTHGLRYAYIAGAMANGITSVNMVEAAGLAGMIGFFGAAGLPLNEVEAAAVSLKQRLKDRPFGFNLIHSPNDPQLESAVTDLYLRHGIRLISASAYLDLTLPLVYFRIKGIHRDDLGNIVCPNKVIAKVSRVEVAAKFFSPPPDKLLAQLLDKKMITPEQAELAKFIPVAEDLTAEADSGGHTDNRPAISLLPSMIALRDRLAAKYAYKKPPCVGLGGGISTPESAAAAFAMGAAYILTGSVNQSCVEAGTSETVRLMLAEARQADVTMAPAADMFELGVKVQVLKRGTMFPLRAAKLYELYCRYDRLEAIPQDQRKILERDFFRCSLEEEWLNTRKFFAANDPRQITRAESDPKHKMALVFRSYLGQSSRWAVRGEPSRKIDYQIWCGPSLGAFNEWVSGTFLEKPENRKTVTVAMNLLAGAAVVTRANWLRCQGVILPSGTGTFAPTKLSELYELVGDK
;
A
#
# COMPACT_ATOMS: atom_id res chain seq x y z
N MET A 1 36.07 -9.90 -10.47
CA MET A 1 35.55 -11.18 -9.95
C MET A 1 35.93 -11.25 -8.49
N LEU A 2 35.05 -11.81 -7.65
CA LEU A 2 35.33 -12.03 -6.24
C LEU A 2 36.55 -12.96 -6.13
N SER A 3 37.63 -12.54 -5.47
CA SER A 3 38.82 -13.37 -5.23
C SER A 3 38.85 -13.80 -3.77
N GLY A 4 38.84 -15.11 -3.54
CA GLY A 4 38.77 -15.68 -2.21
C GLY A 4 38.65 -17.20 -2.22
N TRP A 5 38.62 -17.79 -1.04
CA TRP A 5 38.36 -19.20 -0.85
C TRP A 5 37.50 -19.42 0.39
N TRP A 6 36.86 -20.57 0.44
CA TRP A 6 36.18 -21.07 1.61
C TRP A 6 36.96 -22.25 2.17
N THR A 7 37.18 -22.27 3.48
CA THR A 7 37.72 -23.45 4.17
C THR A 7 36.66 -24.03 5.10
N LYS A 8 36.67 -25.36 5.18
CA LYS A 8 35.90 -26.09 6.18
C LYS A 8 36.26 -25.62 7.59
N ALA A 9 35.28 -25.52 8.50
CA ALA A 9 35.61 -25.31 9.90
C ALA A 9 36.31 -26.59 10.41
N GLY A 10 37.37 -26.47 11.20
CA GLY A 10 38.11 -27.61 11.78
C GLY A 10 37.29 -28.48 12.74
N GLU A 11 36.00 -28.18 12.93
CA GLU A 11 35.06 -28.97 13.73
C GLU A 11 34.56 -30.18 12.94
N ALA A 12 34.61 -31.35 13.58
CA ALA A 12 34.05 -32.60 13.06
C ALA A 12 32.53 -32.44 12.86
N GLY A 13 32.09 -32.16 11.62
CA GLY A 13 30.66 -32.05 11.31
C GLY A 13 30.29 -31.10 10.17
N THR A 14 31.19 -30.24 9.68
CA THR A 14 30.87 -29.42 8.50
C THR A 14 30.70 -30.35 7.28
N PRO A 15 29.62 -30.26 6.48
CA PRO A 15 29.48 -31.07 5.27
C PRO A 15 30.46 -30.59 4.17
N ASN A 16 30.74 -31.45 3.20
CA ASN A 16 31.45 -31.03 1.98
C ASN A 16 30.52 -30.16 1.11
N PRO A 17 31.06 -29.28 0.25
CA PRO A 17 30.26 -28.52 -0.68
C PRO A 17 29.38 -29.43 -1.54
N GLU A 18 28.09 -29.11 -1.62
CA GLU A 18 27.10 -29.92 -2.33
C GLU A 18 26.83 -29.33 -3.74
N PRO A 19 27.14 -30.05 -4.83
CA PRO A 19 26.86 -29.58 -6.18
C PRO A 19 25.36 -29.74 -6.53
N GLY A 20 24.96 -29.08 -7.61
CA GLY A 20 23.65 -29.30 -8.24
C GLY A 20 22.56 -28.32 -7.82
N THR A 21 21.57 -28.17 -8.71
CA THR A 21 20.52 -27.13 -8.65
C THR A 21 19.75 -27.10 -7.33
N GLN A 22 19.50 -28.26 -6.73
CA GLN A 22 18.75 -28.35 -5.48
C GLN A 22 19.55 -27.79 -4.29
N ALA A 23 20.85 -28.08 -4.21
CA ALA A 23 21.72 -27.56 -3.17
C ALA A 23 21.84 -26.03 -3.24
N LEU A 24 22.05 -25.49 -4.45
CA LEU A 24 22.04 -24.05 -4.73
C LEU A 24 20.72 -23.41 -4.31
N LYS A 25 19.58 -24.02 -4.67
CA LYS A 25 18.24 -23.51 -4.33
C LYS A 25 18.04 -23.51 -2.81
N THR A 26 18.36 -24.60 -2.12
CA THR A 26 18.25 -24.71 -0.67
C THR A 26 19.07 -23.61 0.03
N ALA A 27 20.32 -23.39 -0.40
CA ALA A 27 21.18 -22.35 0.17
C ALA A 27 20.59 -20.93 -0.03
N ILE A 28 20.07 -20.62 -1.22
CA ILE A 28 19.42 -19.33 -1.53
C ILE A 28 18.09 -19.16 -0.79
N MET A 29 17.39 -20.25 -0.44
CA MET A 29 16.15 -20.20 0.34
C MET A 29 16.39 -19.95 1.84
N GLN A 30 17.51 -20.40 2.41
CA GLN A 30 17.84 -20.22 3.84
C GLN A 30 18.21 -18.77 4.18
N VAL A 31 17.21 -17.90 4.31
CA VAL A 31 17.37 -16.45 4.52
C VAL A 31 18.08 -16.06 5.82
N THR A 32 18.13 -16.98 6.79
CA THR A 32 18.81 -16.83 8.09
C THR A 32 20.33 -17.04 8.04
N HIS A 33 20.84 -17.63 6.96
CA HIS A 33 22.26 -17.98 6.77
C HIS A 33 22.84 -17.30 5.53
N PRO A 34 24.16 -17.12 5.41
CA PRO A 34 24.77 -16.69 4.14
C PRO A 34 24.67 -17.78 3.07
N VAL A 35 24.68 -17.38 1.79
CA VAL A 35 24.95 -18.30 0.66
C VAL A 35 26.44 -18.25 0.37
N ILE A 36 27.08 -19.41 0.34
CA ILE A 36 28.50 -19.56 -0.02
C ILE A 36 28.54 -20.50 -1.21
N LEU A 37 28.96 -19.99 -2.37
CA LEU A 37 29.13 -20.80 -3.58
C LEU A 37 30.62 -20.94 -3.88
N VAL A 38 31.08 -22.17 -4.07
CA VAL A 38 32.49 -22.50 -4.29
C VAL A 38 32.65 -23.35 -5.54
N HIS A 39 33.87 -23.38 -6.07
CA HIS A 39 34.23 -24.27 -7.16
C HIS A 39 34.69 -25.61 -6.58
N SER A 40 34.03 -26.70 -6.94
CA SER A 40 34.35 -28.06 -6.51
C SER A 40 34.26 -29.01 -7.70
N GLU A 41 35.35 -29.72 -8.00
CA GLU A 41 35.41 -30.74 -9.06
C GLU A 41 34.94 -30.26 -10.46
N GLY A 42 35.13 -28.98 -10.78
CA GLY A 42 34.72 -28.40 -12.06
C GLY A 42 33.32 -27.77 -12.06
N ASP A 43 32.55 -27.94 -10.99
CA ASP A 43 31.19 -27.43 -10.84
C ASP A 43 31.07 -26.38 -9.73
N ILE A 44 29.94 -25.66 -9.73
CA ILE A 44 29.56 -24.77 -8.61
C ILE A 44 28.83 -25.61 -7.56
N ALA A 45 29.31 -25.54 -6.34
CA ALA A 45 28.73 -26.21 -5.18
C ALA A 45 28.36 -25.23 -4.06
N ALA A 46 27.29 -25.53 -3.33
CA ALA A 46 26.88 -24.77 -2.15
C ALA A 46 27.62 -25.29 -0.92
N ALA A 47 28.35 -24.39 -0.24
CA ALA A 47 29.01 -24.68 1.03
C ALA A 47 28.18 -24.17 2.21
N GLN A 48 28.30 -24.84 3.36
CA GLN A 48 27.63 -24.48 4.61
C GLN A 48 28.66 -24.35 5.74
N GLY A 49 28.48 -23.40 6.64
CA GLY A 49 29.43 -23.14 7.73
C GLY A 49 30.80 -22.70 7.22
N GLY A 50 31.87 -23.08 7.94
CA GLY A 50 33.25 -22.79 7.56
C GLY A 50 33.64 -21.31 7.65
N THR A 51 34.78 -20.96 7.05
CA THR A 51 35.32 -19.60 7.01
C THR A 51 35.50 -19.14 5.57
N VAL A 52 34.98 -17.96 5.23
CA VAL A 52 35.16 -17.31 3.93
C VAL A 52 36.29 -16.29 4.05
N PHE A 53 37.31 -16.40 3.21
CA PHE A 53 38.40 -15.44 3.09
C PHE A 53 38.24 -14.65 1.79
N LEU A 54 38.03 -13.34 1.91
CA LEU A 54 37.98 -12.41 0.77
C LEU A 54 39.32 -11.68 0.65
N ARG A 55 39.81 -11.50 -0.58
CA ARG A 55 41.03 -10.77 -0.89
C ARG A 55 40.89 -9.94 -2.15
N ASP A 56 41.59 -8.82 -2.20
CA ASP A 56 41.60 -7.91 -3.35
C ASP A 56 42.61 -8.28 -4.45
N SER A 57 43.54 -9.22 -4.17
CA SER A 57 44.55 -9.67 -5.14
C SER A 57 44.25 -11.10 -5.63
N PRO A 58 44.40 -11.37 -6.94
CA PRO A 58 44.28 -12.72 -7.49
C PRO A 58 45.40 -13.61 -6.92
N ILE A 59 45.05 -14.83 -6.53
CA ILE A 59 45.99 -15.81 -5.98
C ILE A 59 46.27 -16.91 -7.01
N SER A 60 47.51 -17.42 -6.96
CA SER A 60 48.00 -18.60 -7.67
C SER A 60 47.63 -19.94 -7.02
N ASP A 61 47.52 -20.04 -5.68
CA ASP A 61 47.25 -21.29 -4.96
C ASP A 61 46.27 -21.14 -3.76
N CYS A 62 45.21 -21.96 -3.74
CA CYS A 62 44.29 -22.10 -2.62
C CYS A 62 45.00 -22.78 -1.43
N PRO A 63 44.96 -22.25 -0.19
CA PRO A 63 45.65 -22.88 0.92
C PRO A 63 44.94 -24.17 1.38
N GLY A 64 45.62 -25.31 1.24
CA GLY A 64 45.19 -26.62 1.77
C GLY A 64 43.90 -27.17 1.16
N ASP A 65 43.03 -27.77 1.98
CA ASP A 65 41.71 -28.34 1.60
C ASP A 65 40.63 -27.27 1.33
N GLY A 66 41.02 -26.06 0.92
CA GLY A 66 40.12 -24.95 0.64
C GLY A 66 39.52 -25.02 -0.77
N TYR A 67 38.30 -24.51 -0.92
CA TYR A 67 37.62 -24.43 -2.21
C TYR A 67 37.62 -22.98 -2.71
N PRO A 68 37.98 -22.70 -3.98
CA PRO A 68 37.88 -21.36 -4.55
C PRO A 68 36.47 -20.79 -4.45
N LEU A 69 36.32 -19.55 -4.00
CA LEU A 69 35.02 -18.91 -3.82
C LEU A 69 34.50 -18.39 -5.17
N CYS A 70 33.28 -18.80 -5.54
CA CYS A 70 32.62 -18.32 -6.75
C CYS A 70 31.74 -17.09 -6.47
N ALA A 71 30.92 -17.15 -5.42
CA ALA A 71 30.08 -16.04 -5.01
C ALA A 71 29.67 -16.15 -3.55
N TYR A 72 29.31 -15.01 -2.98
CA TYR A 72 28.84 -14.90 -1.61
C TYR A 72 27.62 -13.99 -1.54
N ALA A 73 26.58 -14.42 -0.82
CA ALA A 73 25.49 -13.54 -0.43
C ALA A 73 25.36 -13.58 1.10
N PRO A 74 25.33 -12.44 1.79
CA PRO A 74 25.11 -12.45 3.24
C PRO A 74 23.71 -12.99 3.58
N ARG A 75 23.48 -13.26 4.86
CA ARG A 75 22.12 -13.47 5.36
C ARG A 75 21.27 -12.25 5.02
N LEU A 76 20.02 -12.46 4.68
CA LEU A 76 19.07 -11.38 4.42
C LEU A 76 17.73 -11.81 5.00
N HIS A 77 17.53 -11.53 6.29
CA HIS A 77 16.27 -11.85 6.94
C HIS A 77 15.16 -10.93 6.40
N PRO A 78 13.89 -11.34 6.33
CA PRO A 78 12.80 -10.46 5.90
C PRO A 78 12.66 -9.20 6.77
N GLU A 79 13.08 -9.27 8.04
CA GLU A 79 13.20 -8.08 8.89
C GLU A 79 14.27 -7.12 8.40
N ASP A 80 15.36 -7.58 7.79
CA ASP A 80 16.46 -6.72 7.34
C ASP A 80 16.08 -5.91 6.08
N LEU A 81 14.95 -6.21 5.45
CA LEU A 81 14.42 -5.44 4.33
C LEU A 81 13.83 -4.09 4.77
N GLY A 82 14.05 -3.07 3.94
CA GLY A 82 13.59 -1.71 4.17
C GLY A 82 14.45 -0.93 5.17
N ASP A 83 13.93 0.19 5.64
CA ASP A 83 14.67 1.13 6.47
C ASP A 83 14.50 0.80 7.97
N PRO A 84 15.58 0.55 8.74
CA PRO A 84 15.50 0.36 10.18
C PRO A 84 14.93 1.57 10.94
N VAL A 85 15.11 2.78 10.42
CA VAL A 85 14.53 4.01 11.00
C VAL A 85 13.02 3.97 10.93
N PHE A 86 12.44 3.55 9.81
CA PHE A 86 10.98 3.42 9.64
C PHE A 86 10.42 2.42 10.66
N LYS A 87 11.00 1.21 10.71
CA LYS A 87 10.58 0.16 11.65
C LYS A 87 10.66 0.61 13.10
N LYS A 88 11.77 1.22 13.52
CA LYS A 88 11.94 1.76 14.87
C LYS A 88 10.94 2.87 15.18
N THR A 89 10.68 3.76 14.22
CA THR A 89 9.75 4.89 14.39
C THR A 89 8.32 4.44 14.67
N HIS A 90 7.90 3.33 14.06
CA HIS A 90 6.53 2.83 14.14
C HIS A 90 6.38 1.57 14.98
N GLY A 91 7.44 1.08 15.62
CA GLY A 91 7.41 -0.14 16.43
C GLY A 91 7.11 -1.39 15.61
N LEU A 92 7.65 -1.48 14.40
CA LEU A 92 7.41 -2.57 13.46
C LEU A 92 8.58 -3.55 13.42
N ARG A 93 8.24 -4.80 13.14
CA ARG A 93 9.18 -5.87 12.81
C ARG A 93 9.52 -5.85 11.33
N TYR A 94 8.50 -5.69 10.49
CA TYR A 94 8.64 -5.72 9.04
C TYR A 94 8.30 -4.36 8.41
N ALA A 95 9.06 -3.97 7.39
CA ALA A 95 8.83 -2.73 6.63
C ALA A 95 7.69 -2.89 5.61
N TYR A 96 6.48 -3.18 6.13
CA TYR A 96 5.31 -3.56 5.34
C TYR A 96 4.04 -2.83 5.82
N ILE A 97 3.31 -2.25 4.88
CA ILE A 97 2.02 -1.60 5.12
C ILE A 97 0.91 -2.33 4.35
N ALA A 98 -0.13 -2.77 5.06
CA ALA A 98 -1.43 -3.06 4.47
C ALA A 98 -2.19 -1.73 4.27
N GLY A 99 -2.23 -1.26 3.02
CA GLY A 99 -2.79 0.05 2.68
C GLY A 99 -4.29 0.16 2.93
N ALA A 100 -4.76 1.39 3.13
CA ALA A 100 -6.18 1.66 3.30
C ALA A 100 -6.96 1.45 2.00
N MET A 101 -8.04 0.67 2.10
CA MET A 101 -9.03 0.45 1.06
C MET A 101 -10.39 0.91 1.60
N ALA A 102 -11.07 1.79 0.86
CA ALA A 102 -12.25 2.53 1.31
C ALA A 102 -13.41 1.62 1.76
N ASN A 103 -14.43 2.22 2.39
CA ASN A 103 -15.65 1.55 2.84
C ASN A 103 -15.39 0.36 3.78
N GLY A 104 -14.34 0.45 4.61
CA GLY A 104 -13.98 -0.61 5.56
C GLY A 104 -13.41 -1.87 4.91
N ILE A 105 -13.02 -1.83 3.62
CA ILE A 105 -12.41 -2.99 2.94
C ILE A 105 -11.09 -3.38 3.63
N THR A 106 -10.25 -2.40 3.98
CA THR A 106 -9.20 -2.64 5.00
C THR A 106 -9.88 -2.63 6.36
N SER A 107 -10.37 -3.81 6.74
CA SER A 107 -11.25 -4.02 7.89
C SER A 107 -10.49 -3.98 9.22
N VAL A 108 -11.24 -3.94 10.32
CA VAL A 108 -10.68 -4.11 11.67
C VAL A 108 -9.88 -5.42 11.77
N ASN A 109 -10.38 -6.52 11.21
CA ASN A 109 -9.71 -7.83 11.28
C ASN A 109 -8.40 -7.84 10.49
N MET A 110 -8.35 -7.15 9.35
CA MET A 110 -7.14 -7.03 8.54
C MET A 110 -6.06 -6.19 9.25
N VAL A 111 -6.46 -5.06 9.83
CA VAL A 111 -5.56 -4.19 10.60
C VAL A 111 -5.03 -4.92 11.84
N GLU A 112 -5.90 -5.64 12.53
CA GLU A 112 -5.52 -6.50 13.66
C GLU A 112 -4.51 -7.56 13.25
N ALA A 113 -4.78 -8.32 12.17
CA ALA A 113 -3.88 -9.35 11.67
C ALA A 113 -2.49 -8.78 11.32
N ALA A 114 -2.43 -7.64 10.64
CA ALA A 114 -1.17 -6.96 10.33
C ALA A 114 -0.42 -6.52 11.60
N GLY A 115 -1.10 -5.87 12.54
CA GLY A 115 -0.51 -5.39 13.80
C GLY A 115 0.03 -6.53 14.67
N LEU A 116 -0.68 -7.66 14.75
CA LEU A 116 -0.23 -8.85 15.49
C LEU A 116 1.02 -9.49 14.87
N ALA A 117 1.20 -9.38 13.55
CA ALA A 117 2.35 -9.91 12.83
C ALA A 117 3.58 -8.97 12.81
N GLY A 118 3.54 -7.85 13.55
CA GLY A 118 4.63 -6.87 13.55
C GLY A 118 4.70 -6.03 12.26
N MET A 119 3.60 -5.95 11.52
CA MET A 119 3.39 -5.06 10.38
C MET A 119 2.42 -3.95 10.79
N ILE A 120 2.02 -3.09 9.84
CA ILE A 120 0.96 -2.10 10.10
C ILE A 120 -0.13 -2.13 9.04
N GLY A 121 -1.38 -2.00 9.48
CA GLY A 121 -2.54 -1.77 8.61
C GLY A 121 -3.16 -0.39 8.86
N PHE A 122 -3.68 0.22 7.79
CA PHE A 122 -4.46 1.45 7.86
C PHE A 122 -5.93 1.19 7.61
N PHE A 123 -6.76 1.39 8.64
CA PHE A 123 -8.21 1.17 8.52
C PHE A 123 -8.84 2.03 7.43
N GLY A 124 -9.71 1.40 6.63
CA GLY A 124 -10.37 1.96 5.46
C GLY A 124 -11.51 2.94 5.76
N ALA A 125 -11.24 4.04 6.45
CA ALA A 125 -12.28 4.97 6.95
C ALA A 125 -13.03 5.76 5.85
N ALA A 126 -12.47 5.90 4.65
CA ALA A 126 -13.08 6.70 3.59
C ALA A 126 -14.45 6.14 3.17
N GLY A 127 -15.47 7.00 3.10
CA GLY A 127 -16.82 6.62 2.70
C GLY A 127 -17.68 5.98 3.80
N LEU A 128 -17.12 5.73 4.99
CA LEU A 128 -17.88 5.27 6.16
C LEU A 128 -18.48 6.45 6.95
N PRO A 129 -19.66 6.27 7.57
CA PRO A 129 -20.20 7.27 8.48
C PRO A 129 -19.38 7.35 9.78
N LEU A 130 -19.41 8.51 10.43
CA LEU A 130 -18.54 8.83 11.56
C LEU A 130 -18.67 7.84 12.74
N ASN A 131 -19.87 7.35 13.00
CA ASN A 131 -20.15 6.36 14.05
C ASN A 131 -19.48 5.00 13.78
N GLU A 132 -19.39 4.57 12.51
CA GLU A 132 -18.68 3.34 12.14
C GLU A 132 -17.16 3.51 12.28
N VAL A 133 -16.64 4.69 11.93
CA VAL A 133 -15.23 5.04 12.15
C VAL A 133 -14.90 5.03 13.65
N GLU A 134 -15.80 5.57 14.49
CA GLU A 134 -15.66 5.57 15.95
C GLU A 134 -15.64 4.15 16.51
N ALA A 135 -16.57 3.30 16.09
CA ALA A 135 -16.64 1.90 16.51
C ALA A 135 -15.36 1.12 16.12
N ALA A 136 -14.83 1.36 14.92
CA ALA A 136 -13.57 0.76 14.48
C ALA A 136 -12.38 1.23 15.33
N ALA A 137 -12.31 2.52 15.67
CA ALA A 137 -11.26 3.09 16.51
C ALA A 137 -11.26 2.47 17.92
N VAL A 138 -12.44 2.37 18.55
CA VAL A 138 -12.60 1.74 19.86
C VAL A 138 -12.20 0.26 19.82
N SER A 139 -12.69 -0.48 18.82
CA SER A 139 -12.40 -1.91 18.65
C SER A 139 -10.90 -2.17 18.47
N LEU A 140 -10.24 -1.46 17.55
CA LEU A 140 -8.81 -1.66 17.29
C LEU A 140 -7.95 -1.32 18.51
N LYS A 141 -8.26 -0.23 19.22
CA LYS A 141 -7.55 0.16 20.43
C LYS A 141 -7.66 -0.91 21.52
N GLN A 142 -8.83 -1.52 21.69
CA GLN A 142 -9.04 -2.60 22.65
C GLN A 142 -8.26 -3.87 22.28
N ARG A 143 -8.26 -4.26 20.99
CA ARG A 143 -7.66 -5.51 20.52
C ARG A 143 -6.13 -5.44 20.44
N LEU A 144 -5.59 -4.32 19.95
CA LEU A 144 -4.16 -4.18 19.68
C LEU A 144 -3.35 -3.61 20.86
N LYS A 145 -4.01 -2.94 21.82
CA LYS A 145 -3.35 -2.28 22.96
C LYS A 145 -2.22 -1.37 22.47
N ASP A 146 -0.97 -1.71 22.78
CA ASP A 146 0.23 -0.95 22.43
C ASP A 146 0.78 -1.26 21.03
N ARG A 147 0.23 -2.27 20.35
CA ARG A 147 0.66 -2.61 18.98
C ARG A 147 0.23 -1.53 17.99
N PRO A 148 1.09 -1.19 17.01
CA PRO A 148 0.83 -0.10 16.09
C PRO A 148 -0.32 -0.41 15.11
N PHE A 149 -1.19 0.56 14.90
CA PHE A 149 -2.19 0.58 13.84
C PHE A 149 -2.43 2.03 13.40
N GLY A 150 -3.01 2.19 12.21
CA GLY A 150 -3.34 3.51 11.69
C GLY A 150 -4.73 3.58 11.07
N PHE A 151 -5.14 4.81 10.76
CA PHE A 151 -6.40 5.10 10.10
C PHE A 151 -6.17 5.92 8.84
N ASN A 152 -7.00 5.70 7.80
CA ASN A 152 -6.99 6.60 6.66
C ASN A 152 -7.62 7.96 7.03
N LEU A 153 -6.98 9.05 6.64
CA LEU A 153 -7.60 10.37 6.56
C LEU A 153 -7.60 10.77 5.08
N ILE A 154 -8.78 10.79 4.47
CA ILE A 154 -8.94 11.13 3.07
C ILE A 154 -9.34 12.60 2.93
N HIS A 155 -8.69 13.31 2.01
CA HIS A 155 -9.08 14.66 1.68
C HIS A 155 -10.48 14.68 1.05
N SER A 156 -11.36 15.53 1.59
CA SER A 156 -12.76 15.67 1.15
C SER A 156 -13.03 17.11 0.71
N PRO A 157 -12.60 17.53 -0.50
CA PRO A 157 -12.67 18.94 -0.92
C PRO A 157 -14.10 19.49 -0.98
N ASN A 158 -15.07 18.63 -1.29
CA ASN A 158 -16.50 19.00 -1.34
C ASN A 158 -17.17 19.00 0.05
N ASP A 159 -16.51 18.45 1.08
CA ASP A 159 -17.00 18.43 2.46
C ASP A 159 -15.85 18.60 3.49
N PRO A 160 -15.34 19.83 3.66
CA PRO A 160 -14.27 20.10 4.63
C PRO A 160 -14.69 19.87 6.10
N GLN A 161 -15.99 19.87 6.40
CA GLN A 161 -16.50 19.62 7.75
C GLN A 161 -16.33 18.15 8.13
N LEU A 162 -16.54 17.24 7.18
CA LEU A 162 -16.28 15.81 7.38
C LEU A 162 -14.81 15.55 7.74
N GLU A 163 -13.87 16.13 7.00
CA GLU A 163 -12.43 15.98 7.29
C GLU A 163 -12.07 16.49 8.70
N SER A 164 -12.67 17.62 9.11
CA SER A 164 -12.52 18.18 10.46
C SER A 164 -13.10 17.24 11.53
N ALA A 165 -14.32 16.74 11.34
CA ALA A 165 -14.98 15.85 12.29
C ALA A 165 -14.24 14.52 12.49
N VAL A 166 -13.70 13.94 11.41
CA VAL A 166 -12.88 12.72 11.48
C VAL A 166 -11.56 12.99 12.21
N THR A 167 -10.92 14.12 11.94
CA THR A 167 -9.71 14.55 12.64
C THR A 167 -9.95 14.70 14.15
N ASP A 168 -11.06 15.35 14.54
CA ASP A 168 -11.43 15.50 15.94
C ASP A 168 -11.75 14.17 16.61
N LEU A 169 -12.42 13.25 15.91
CA LEU A 169 -12.63 11.88 16.38
C LEU A 169 -11.29 11.17 16.66
N TYR A 170 -10.35 11.22 15.72
CA TYR A 170 -9.03 10.61 15.88
C TYR A 170 -8.30 11.16 17.10
N LEU A 171 -8.29 12.48 17.28
CA LEU A 171 -7.66 13.12 18.45
C LEU A 171 -8.34 12.74 19.76
N ARG A 172 -9.69 12.73 19.82
CA ARG A 172 -10.46 12.33 21.01
C ARG A 172 -10.19 10.88 21.42
N HIS A 173 -10.08 9.97 20.45
CA HIS A 173 -9.81 8.55 20.70
C HIS A 173 -8.33 8.22 20.87
N GLY A 174 -7.43 9.21 20.72
CA GLY A 174 -6.00 9.01 20.83
C GLY A 174 -5.40 8.18 19.69
N ILE A 175 -5.98 8.27 18.50
CA ILE A 175 -5.38 7.72 17.27
C ILE A 175 -4.16 8.58 16.92
N ARG A 176 -2.98 7.95 16.89
CA ARG A 176 -1.69 8.65 16.75
C ARG A 176 -1.05 8.53 15.38
N LEU A 177 -1.60 7.73 14.48
CA LEU A 177 -1.00 7.46 13.18
C LEU A 177 -2.07 7.42 12.09
N ILE A 178 -1.89 8.28 11.08
CA ILE A 178 -2.80 8.33 9.93
C ILE A 178 -2.06 8.15 8.61
N SER A 179 -2.76 7.57 7.64
CA SER A 179 -2.40 7.62 6.23
C SER A 179 -3.19 8.76 5.59
N ALA A 180 -2.53 9.86 5.22
CA ALA A 180 -3.16 11.00 4.56
C ALA A 180 -3.20 10.75 3.05
N SER A 181 -4.40 10.67 2.45
CA SER A 181 -4.59 10.33 1.04
C SER A 181 -5.49 11.32 0.29
N ALA A 182 -5.34 11.38 -1.04
CA ALA A 182 -6.08 12.26 -1.96
C ALA A 182 -5.89 13.79 -1.77
N TYR A 183 -4.89 14.21 -0.98
CA TYR A 183 -4.60 15.62 -0.78
C TYR A 183 -3.99 16.28 -2.02
N LEU A 184 -4.51 17.46 -2.38
CA LEU A 184 -3.94 18.36 -3.40
C LEU A 184 -3.16 19.53 -2.76
N ASP A 185 -3.59 19.89 -1.56
CA ASP A 185 -2.93 20.88 -0.70
C ASP A 185 -3.03 20.45 0.76
N LEU A 186 -2.24 21.08 1.62
CA LEU A 186 -2.37 20.90 3.06
C LEU A 186 -3.65 21.59 3.55
N THR A 187 -4.37 20.93 4.45
CA THR A 187 -5.61 21.44 5.03
C THR A 187 -5.41 21.78 6.50
N LEU A 188 -6.32 22.61 7.02
CA LEU A 188 -6.33 22.97 8.44
C LEU A 188 -6.47 21.73 9.36
N PRO A 189 -7.39 20.76 9.11
CA PRO A 189 -7.52 19.57 9.95
C PRO A 189 -6.29 18.67 9.93
N LEU A 190 -5.67 18.46 8.74
CA LEU A 190 -4.46 17.65 8.61
C LEU A 190 -3.29 18.25 9.40
N VAL A 191 -3.06 19.56 9.26
CA VAL A 191 -2.00 20.26 10.00
C VAL A 191 -2.29 20.23 11.49
N TYR A 192 -3.54 20.45 11.90
CA TYR A 192 -3.97 20.35 13.29
C TYR A 192 -3.66 18.97 13.88
N PHE A 193 -4.00 17.89 13.18
CA PHE A 193 -3.67 16.54 13.60
C PHE A 193 -2.16 16.38 13.84
N ARG A 194 -1.32 16.74 12.87
CA ARG A 194 0.13 16.56 12.95
C ARG A 194 0.74 17.27 14.17
N ILE A 195 0.35 18.51 14.45
CA ILE A 195 1.04 19.34 15.44
C ILE A 195 0.40 19.30 16.83
N LYS A 196 -0.82 18.79 16.97
CA LYS A 196 -1.50 18.77 18.28
C LYS A 196 -0.74 17.92 19.29
N GLY A 197 -0.24 18.56 20.34
CA GLY A 197 0.53 17.90 21.40
C GLY A 197 2.03 17.82 21.14
N ILE A 198 2.54 18.45 20.08
CA ILE A 198 3.99 18.60 19.87
C ILE A 198 4.62 19.31 21.08
N HIS A 199 5.77 18.82 21.55
CA HIS A 199 6.49 19.35 22.72
C HIS A 199 7.99 19.00 22.63
N ARG A 200 8.80 19.53 23.55
CA ARG A 200 10.18 19.09 23.75
C ARG A 200 10.27 18.04 24.87
N ASP A 201 11.08 17.01 24.68
CA ASP A 201 11.46 16.10 25.76
C ASP A 201 12.55 16.71 26.67
N ASP A 202 12.93 15.99 27.73
CA ASP A 202 13.95 16.40 28.70
C ASP A 202 15.34 16.60 28.07
N LEU A 203 15.57 16.04 26.88
CA LEU A 203 16.80 16.19 26.10
C LEU A 203 16.71 17.31 25.05
N GLY A 204 15.58 18.02 25.01
CA GLY A 204 15.31 19.12 24.08
C GLY A 204 14.91 18.69 22.67
N ASN A 205 14.69 17.40 22.41
CA ASN A 205 14.22 16.90 21.12
C ASN A 205 12.73 17.19 20.93
N ILE A 206 12.34 17.50 19.70
CA ILE A 206 10.93 17.73 19.37
C ILE A 206 10.23 16.38 19.24
N VAL A 207 9.25 16.14 20.10
CA VAL A 207 8.40 14.95 20.09
C VAL A 207 7.10 15.28 19.37
N CYS A 208 6.77 14.48 18.35
CA CYS A 208 5.52 14.58 17.60
C CYS A 208 4.63 13.36 17.94
N PRO A 209 3.65 13.49 18.86
CA PRO A 209 2.80 12.37 19.24
C PRO A 209 1.97 11.82 18.08
N ASN A 210 1.58 12.70 17.15
CA ASN A 210 0.74 12.37 16.01
C ASN A 210 1.59 12.31 14.73
N LYS A 211 1.52 11.20 14.03
CA LYS A 211 2.33 10.88 12.85
C LYS A 211 1.46 10.78 11.61
N VAL A 212 1.96 11.33 10.52
CA VAL A 212 1.28 11.34 9.22
C VAL A 212 2.14 10.59 8.22
N ILE A 213 1.62 9.52 7.64
CA ILE A 213 2.21 8.91 6.44
C ILE A 213 1.44 9.45 5.24
N ALA A 214 2.07 10.32 4.45
CA ALA A 214 1.43 10.92 3.29
C ALA A 214 1.48 9.96 2.10
N LYS A 215 0.35 9.67 1.46
CA LYS A 215 0.31 8.84 0.26
C LYS A 215 0.05 9.73 -0.96
N VAL A 216 1.08 9.87 -1.81
CA VAL A 216 1.06 10.83 -2.93
C VAL A 216 1.71 10.26 -4.18
N SER A 217 1.26 10.75 -5.33
CA SER A 217 1.79 10.40 -6.65
C SER A 217 2.57 11.54 -7.31
N ARG A 218 2.52 12.77 -6.78
CA ARG A 218 3.08 13.96 -7.44
C ARG A 218 4.07 14.74 -6.58
N VAL A 219 5.15 15.20 -7.21
CA VAL A 219 6.27 15.88 -6.53
C VAL A 219 5.84 17.21 -5.91
N GLU A 220 4.90 17.92 -6.52
CA GLU A 220 4.37 19.20 -6.02
C GLU A 220 3.58 19.02 -4.72
N VAL A 221 2.89 17.89 -4.55
CA VAL A 221 2.17 17.56 -3.30
C VAL A 221 3.17 17.02 -2.27
N ALA A 222 4.07 16.12 -2.68
CA ALA A 222 5.12 15.60 -1.82
C ALA A 222 5.98 16.71 -1.21
N ALA A 223 6.29 17.77 -1.98
CA ALA A 223 7.06 18.91 -1.51
C ALA A 223 6.39 19.62 -0.33
N LYS A 224 5.05 19.70 -0.31
CA LYS A 224 4.30 20.29 0.80
C LYS A 224 4.39 19.42 2.05
N PHE A 225 4.28 18.10 1.91
CA PHE A 225 4.38 17.16 3.02
C PHE A 225 5.79 17.05 3.61
N PHE A 226 6.82 17.17 2.80
CA PHE A 226 8.21 17.22 3.26
C PHE A 226 8.61 18.59 3.84
N SER A 227 7.81 19.63 3.62
CA SER A 227 8.05 20.96 4.20
C SER A 227 7.40 21.08 5.58
N PRO A 228 7.80 22.08 6.39
CA PRO A 228 7.08 22.41 7.62
C PRO A 228 5.65 22.91 7.33
N PRO A 229 4.74 22.82 8.32
CA PRO A 229 3.40 23.38 8.19
C PRO A 229 3.44 24.88 7.82
N PRO A 230 2.61 25.34 6.86
CA PRO A 230 2.61 26.74 6.44
C PRO A 230 2.19 27.70 7.56
N ASP A 231 2.88 28.84 7.69
CA ASP A 231 2.61 29.87 8.71
C ASP A 231 1.14 30.34 8.69
N LYS A 232 0.54 30.44 7.49
CA LYS A 232 -0.88 30.81 7.33
C LYS A 232 -1.84 29.84 8.01
N LEU A 233 -1.53 28.53 7.99
CA LEU A 233 -2.36 27.53 8.67
C LEU A 233 -2.08 27.52 10.17
N LEU A 234 -0.83 27.72 10.60
CA LEU A 234 -0.47 27.85 12.01
C LEU A 234 -1.15 29.05 12.67
N ALA A 235 -1.14 30.22 12.00
CA ALA A 235 -1.82 31.43 12.47
C ALA A 235 -3.33 31.19 12.64
N GLN A 236 -3.99 30.55 11.67
CA GLN A 236 -5.41 30.22 11.79
C GLN A 236 -5.71 29.27 12.96
N LEU A 237 -4.83 28.30 13.24
CA LEU A 237 -4.99 27.40 14.38
C LEU A 237 -4.77 28.11 15.73
N LEU A 238 -3.87 29.08 15.79
CA LEU A 238 -3.65 29.94 16.97
C LEU A 238 -4.84 30.85 17.22
N ASP A 239 -5.36 31.52 16.18
CA ASP A 239 -6.52 32.41 16.28
C ASP A 239 -7.76 31.66 16.78
N LYS A 240 -7.93 30.41 16.31
CA LYS A 240 -8.98 29.49 16.76
C LYS A 240 -8.70 28.84 18.12
N LYS A 241 -7.56 29.12 18.76
CA LYS A 241 -7.10 28.54 20.03
C LYS A 241 -7.04 27.01 20.03
N MET A 242 -6.82 26.41 18.86
CA MET A 242 -6.72 24.96 18.70
C MET A 242 -5.34 24.44 19.10
N ILE A 243 -4.32 25.29 18.99
CA ILE A 243 -2.92 25.01 19.37
C ILE A 243 -2.36 26.13 20.25
N THR A 244 -1.25 25.85 20.94
CA THR A 244 -0.53 26.87 21.73
C THR A 244 0.53 27.58 20.88
N PRO A 245 1.00 28.78 21.30
CA PRO A 245 2.13 29.45 20.64
C PRO A 245 3.38 28.58 20.55
N GLU A 246 3.69 27.83 21.61
CA GLU A 246 4.82 26.90 21.62
C GLU A 246 4.67 25.80 20.55
N GLN A 247 3.48 25.22 20.41
CA GLN A 247 3.22 24.21 19.38
C GLN A 247 3.43 24.76 17.97
N ALA A 248 3.02 26.01 17.72
CA ALA A 248 3.24 26.68 16.44
C ALA A 248 4.73 26.95 16.17
N GLU A 249 5.51 27.33 17.18
CA GLU A 249 6.96 27.53 17.02
C GLU A 249 7.70 26.21 16.77
N LEU A 250 7.36 25.14 17.50
CA LEU A 250 7.97 23.83 17.28
C LEU A 250 7.63 23.24 15.90
N ALA A 251 6.43 23.51 15.39
CA ALA A 251 5.97 23.03 14.09
C ALA A 251 6.88 23.43 12.93
N LYS A 252 7.55 24.60 13.00
CA LYS A 252 8.44 25.11 11.95
C LYS A 252 9.68 24.25 11.70
N PHE A 253 10.02 23.36 12.64
CA PHE A 253 11.22 22.53 12.60
C PHE A 253 10.97 21.07 12.24
N ILE A 254 9.73 20.71 11.91
CA ILE A 254 9.34 19.36 11.56
C ILE A 254 8.68 19.33 10.18
N PRO A 255 8.82 18.24 9.41
CA PRO A 255 8.00 18.01 8.24
C PRO A 255 6.54 17.70 8.65
N VAL A 256 5.59 18.06 7.77
CA VAL A 256 4.19 17.69 7.95
C VAL A 256 4.02 16.16 7.95
N ALA A 257 4.67 15.48 7.02
CA ALA A 257 4.73 14.02 6.99
C ALA A 257 5.83 13.51 7.93
N GLU A 258 5.53 12.48 8.72
CA GLU A 258 6.55 11.64 9.34
C GLU A 258 7.25 10.81 8.28
N ASP A 259 6.48 10.23 7.34
CA ASP A 259 6.97 9.44 6.20
C ASP A 259 6.07 9.64 4.98
N LEU A 260 6.55 9.25 3.80
CA LEU A 260 5.81 9.41 2.56
C LEU A 260 5.78 8.12 1.74
N THR A 261 4.59 7.69 1.36
CA THR A 261 4.39 6.63 0.38
C THR A 261 4.28 7.24 -1.01
N ALA A 262 5.25 6.94 -1.87
CA ALA A 262 5.15 7.16 -3.29
C ALA A 262 4.14 6.17 -3.88
N GLU A 263 2.95 6.61 -4.27
CA GLU A 263 1.93 5.77 -4.87
C GLU A 263 2.03 5.82 -6.40
N ALA A 264 2.58 4.75 -6.96
CA ALA A 264 2.63 4.47 -8.38
C ALA A 264 1.27 3.95 -8.89
N ASP A 265 1.24 3.37 -10.09
CA ASP A 265 0.02 2.77 -10.63
C ASP A 265 -0.60 1.74 -9.66
N SER A 266 -1.85 2.00 -9.25
CA SER A 266 -2.54 1.27 -8.19
C SER A 266 -4.03 1.06 -8.51
N GLY A 267 -4.72 0.24 -7.71
CA GLY A 267 -6.17 0.11 -7.80
C GLY A 267 -6.88 1.30 -7.14
N GLY A 268 -8.04 1.71 -7.68
CA GLY A 268 -8.75 2.90 -7.21
C GLY A 268 -8.19 4.17 -7.82
N HIS A 269 -8.11 5.27 -7.07
CA HIS A 269 -7.55 6.53 -7.59
C HIS A 269 -6.07 6.39 -7.90
N THR A 270 -5.70 6.69 -9.14
CA THR A 270 -4.32 6.59 -9.63
C THR A 270 -4.09 7.57 -10.79
N ASP A 271 -2.90 8.15 -10.86
CA ASP A 271 -2.40 8.88 -12.04
C ASP A 271 -1.63 7.96 -13.02
N ASN A 272 -1.65 6.64 -12.79
CA ASN A 272 -0.95 5.61 -13.56
C ASN A 272 0.56 5.84 -13.71
N ARG A 273 1.21 6.33 -12.65
CA ARG A 273 2.64 6.65 -12.70
C ARG A 273 3.51 5.39 -12.61
N PRO A 274 4.56 5.26 -13.42
CA PRO A 274 5.49 4.14 -13.30
C PRO A 274 6.27 4.18 -11.98
N ALA A 275 6.28 3.06 -11.25
CA ALA A 275 6.99 2.94 -9.98
C ALA A 275 8.51 3.22 -10.11
N ILE A 276 9.10 2.74 -11.21
CA ILE A 276 10.54 2.82 -11.48
C ILE A 276 11.07 4.26 -11.62
N SER A 277 10.21 5.21 -12.03
CA SER A 277 10.58 6.63 -12.14
C SER A 277 10.07 7.45 -10.96
N LEU A 278 8.92 7.08 -10.38
CA LEU A 278 8.31 7.81 -9.28
C LEU A 278 9.14 7.74 -8.00
N LEU A 279 9.54 6.54 -7.57
CA LEU A 279 10.22 6.37 -6.28
C LEU A 279 11.56 7.13 -6.21
N PRO A 280 12.50 6.99 -7.18
CA PRO A 280 13.74 7.75 -7.13
C PRO A 280 13.52 9.27 -7.13
N SER A 281 12.51 9.76 -7.86
CA SER A 281 12.15 11.18 -7.89
C SER A 281 11.67 11.69 -6.52
N MET A 282 10.90 10.88 -5.79
CA MET A 282 10.43 11.22 -4.44
C MET A 282 11.55 11.19 -3.41
N ILE A 283 12.47 10.23 -3.50
CA ILE A 283 13.67 10.15 -2.64
C ILE A 283 14.56 11.39 -2.86
N ALA A 284 14.87 11.73 -4.13
CA ALA A 284 15.67 12.91 -4.44
C ALA A 284 15.03 14.22 -3.95
N LEU A 285 13.69 14.33 -4.02
CA LEU A 285 12.95 15.45 -3.44
C LEU A 285 13.07 15.48 -1.91
N ARG A 286 12.92 14.33 -1.24
CA ARG A 286 13.09 14.20 0.22
C ARG A 286 14.47 14.67 0.65
N ASP A 287 15.52 14.20 -0.01
CA ASP A 287 16.92 14.55 0.34
C ASP A 287 17.16 16.06 0.23
N ARG A 288 16.73 16.67 -0.89
CA ARG A 288 16.85 18.12 -1.10
C ARG A 288 16.12 18.94 -0.03
N LEU A 289 14.90 18.56 0.33
CA LEU A 289 14.12 19.31 1.32
C LEU A 289 14.61 19.05 2.74
N ALA A 290 15.03 17.82 3.06
CA ALA A 290 15.64 17.51 4.34
C ALA A 290 16.94 18.31 4.57
N ALA A 291 17.76 18.47 3.53
CA ALA A 291 18.94 19.34 3.57
C ALA A 291 18.55 20.82 3.74
N LYS A 292 17.57 21.30 2.95
CA LYS A 292 17.07 22.69 3.03
C LYS A 292 16.58 23.08 4.42
N TYR A 293 15.84 22.19 5.08
CA TYR A 293 15.26 22.43 6.41
C TYR A 293 16.10 21.88 7.57
N ALA A 294 17.28 21.30 7.27
CA ALA A 294 18.19 20.72 8.24
C ALA A 294 17.51 19.74 9.22
N TYR A 295 16.64 18.87 8.72
CA TYR A 295 15.95 17.89 9.57
C TYR A 295 16.95 16.90 10.17
N LYS A 296 16.93 16.79 11.51
CA LYS A 296 17.71 15.76 12.22
C LYS A 296 17.30 14.34 11.84
N LYS A 297 16.02 14.17 11.53
CA LYS A 297 15.42 12.90 11.11
C LYS A 297 14.61 13.14 9.83
N PRO A 298 15.21 12.96 8.65
CA PRO A 298 14.49 13.05 7.38
C PRO A 298 13.37 12.02 7.31
N PRO A 299 12.20 12.35 6.72
CA PRO A 299 11.14 11.38 6.47
C PRO A 299 11.62 10.20 5.63
N CYS A 300 11.18 8.97 5.94
CA CYS A 300 11.43 7.85 5.05
C CYS A 300 10.47 7.90 3.84
N VAL A 301 10.88 7.30 2.73
CA VAL A 301 10.06 7.21 1.51
C VAL A 301 9.81 5.74 1.18
N GLY A 302 8.57 5.30 1.27
CA GLY A 302 8.14 3.96 0.85
C GLY A 302 7.50 3.95 -0.54
N LEU A 303 7.21 2.75 -1.05
CA LEU A 303 6.58 2.55 -2.35
C LEU A 303 5.29 1.77 -2.22
N GLY A 304 4.24 2.23 -2.90
CA GLY A 304 3.00 1.50 -3.14
C GLY A 304 2.62 1.57 -4.63
N GLY A 305 1.74 0.66 -5.06
CA GLY A 305 1.36 0.53 -6.47
C GLY A 305 2.30 -0.42 -7.23
N GLY A 306 1.74 -1.48 -7.81
CA GLY A 306 2.52 -2.49 -8.55
C GLY A 306 3.19 -3.59 -7.71
N ILE A 307 3.17 -3.51 -6.37
CA ILE A 307 3.86 -4.47 -5.49
C ILE A 307 2.93 -5.63 -5.14
N SER A 308 3.23 -6.81 -5.69
CA SER A 308 2.37 -7.99 -5.59
C SER A 308 3.05 -9.34 -5.81
N THR A 309 4.34 -9.36 -6.11
CA THR A 309 5.17 -10.58 -6.21
C THR A 309 6.50 -10.39 -5.47
N PRO A 310 7.21 -11.47 -5.10
CA PRO A 310 8.57 -11.42 -4.58
C PRO A 310 9.51 -10.50 -5.37
N GLU A 311 9.45 -10.53 -6.70
CA GLU A 311 10.29 -9.73 -7.59
C GLU A 311 9.95 -8.25 -7.50
N SER A 312 8.66 -7.90 -7.52
CA SER A 312 8.24 -6.49 -7.38
C SER A 312 8.61 -5.91 -6.01
N ALA A 313 8.56 -6.70 -4.95
CA ALA A 313 8.99 -6.30 -3.62
C ALA A 313 10.52 -6.16 -3.53
N ALA A 314 11.29 -7.12 -4.07
CA ALA A 314 12.74 -7.00 -4.17
C ALA A 314 13.17 -5.76 -4.97
N ALA A 315 12.51 -5.48 -6.09
CA ALA A 315 12.77 -4.29 -6.90
C ALA A 315 12.47 -2.99 -6.14
N ALA A 316 11.39 -2.94 -5.37
CA ALA A 316 11.06 -1.78 -4.53
C ALA A 316 12.18 -1.48 -3.52
N PHE A 317 12.64 -2.49 -2.78
CA PHE A 317 13.72 -2.34 -1.82
C PHE A 317 15.05 -2.00 -2.49
N ALA A 318 15.36 -2.60 -3.64
CA ALA A 318 16.56 -2.30 -4.42
C ALA A 318 16.60 -0.85 -4.93
N MET A 319 15.44 -0.23 -5.21
CA MET A 319 15.34 1.19 -5.56
C MET A 319 15.43 2.13 -4.33
N GLY A 320 15.53 1.59 -3.12
CA GLY A 320 15.66 2.37 -1.89
C GLY A 320 14.34 2.64 -1.16
N ALA A 321 13.27 1.87 -1.43
CA ALA A 321 12.04 1.99 -0.66
C ALA A 321 12.29 1.65 0.82
N ALA A 322 11.94 2.57 1.72
CA ALA A 322 12.05 2.34 3.15
C ALA A 322 11.05 1.30 3.67
N TYR A 323 9.94 1.13 2.97
CA TYR A 323 8.90 0.14 3.21
C TYR A 323 8.10 -0.07 1.93
N ILE A 324 7.38 -1.20 1.87
CA ILE A 324 6.42 -1.48 0.81
C ILE A 324 4.98 -1.36 1.30
N LEU A 325 4.10 -0.92 0.42
CA LEU A 325 2.66 -0.86 0.65
C LEU A 325 1.93 -1.72 -0.38
N THR A 326 1.03 -2.58 0.09
CA THR A 326 0.17 -3.40 -0.76
C THR A 326 -1.30 -3.00 -0.60
N GLY A 327 -2.10 -3.21 -1.65
CA GLY A 327 -3.52 -2.87 -1.70
C GLY A 327 -4.34 -3.97 -2.38
N SER A 328 -4.29 -4.05 -3.71
CA SER A 328 -5.16 -4.97 -4.49
C SER A 328 -5.06 -6.44 -4.06
N VAL A 329 -3.87 -6.93 -3.69
CA VAL A 329 -3.71 -8.31 -3.18
C VAL A 329 -4.42 -8.52 -1.83
N ASN A 330 -4.42 -7.51 -0.95
CA ASN A 330 -5.08 -7.57 0.35
C ASN A 330 -6.59 -7.64 0.20
N GLN A 331 -7.18 -6.97 -0.80
CA GLN A 331 -8.62 -7.07 -1.06
C GLN A 331 -9.08 -8.50 -1.39
N SER A 332 -8.18 -9.32 -1.94
CA SER A 332 -8.47 -10.73 -2.22
C SER A 332 -8.34 -11.65 -0.99
N CYS A 333 -7.90 -11.13 0.15
CA CYS A 333 -7.70 -11.90 1.37
C CYS A 333 -8.99 -12.03 2.20
N VAL A 334 -9.09 -13.11 2.97
CA VAL A 334 -10.27 -13.45 3.78
C VAL A 334 -10.61 -12.39 4.84
N GLU A 335 -9.61 -11.64 5.33
CA GLU A 335 -9.83 -10.57 6.32
C GLU A 335 -10.40 -9.29 5.68
N ALA A 336 -10.40 -9.16 4.35
CA ALA A 336 -10.92 -7.98 3.68
C ALA A 336 -12.43 -7.80 3.92
N GLY A 337 -12.85 -6.58 4.23
CA GLY A 337 -14.24 -6.16 4.41
C GLY A 337 -14.97 -6.04 3.06
N THR A 338 -14.99 -7.11 2.29
CA THR A 338 -15.68 -7.22 1.01
C THR A 338 -16.39 -8.56 0.89
N SER A 339 -17.27 -8.70 -0.11
CA SER A 339 -18.03 -9.92 -0.28
C SER A 339 -17.18 -11.08 -0.78
N GLU A 340 -17.61 -12.30 -0.48
CA GLU A 340 -17.00 -13.52 -1.00
C GLU A 340 -16.99 -13.54 -2.54
N THR A 341 -18.06 -13.08 -3.17
CA THR A 341 -18.14 -12.95 -4.64
C THR A 341 -17.03 -12.05 -5.18
N VAL A 342 -16.75 -10.92 -4.53
CA VAL A 342 -15.65 -10.03 -4.95
C VAL A 342 -14.30 -10.73 -4.79
N ARG A 343 -14.05 -11.44 -3.69
CA ARG A 343 -12.81 -12.21 -3.50
C ARG A 343 -12.61 -13.27 -4.60
N LEU A 344 -13.66 -13.99 -4.98
CA LEU A 344 -13.63 -14.95 -6.09
C LEU A 344 -13.31 -14.25 -7.42
N MET A 345 -13.97 -13.13 -7.73
CA MET A 345 -13.70 -12.35 -8.94
C MET A 345 -12.25 -11.83 -8.98
N LEU A 346 -11.71 -11.40 -7.83
CA LEU A 346 -10.33 -10.96 -7.70
C LEU A 346 -9.34 -12.10 -7.89
N ALA A 347 -9.65 -13.32 -7.43
CA ALA A 347 -8.79 -14.49 -7.63
C ALA A 347 -8.66 -14.90 -9.10
N GLU A 348 -9.65 -14.59 -9.93
CA GLU A 348 -9.62 -14.87 -11.37
C GLU A 348 -8.97 -13.77 -12.22
N ALA A 349 -8.69 -12.59 -11.65
CA ALA A 349 -8.22 -11.44 -12.40
C ALA A 349 -6.85 -11.71 -13.05
N ARG A 350 -6.69 -11.33 -14.32
CA ARG A 350 -5.41 -11.38 -15.05
C ARG A 350 -4.85 -9.99 -15.28
N GLN A 351 -3.62 -9.92 -15.78
CA GLN A 351 -2.90 -8.66 -15.99
C GLN A 351 -3.71 -7.64 -16.80
N ALA A 352 -4.43 -8.10 -17.84
CA ALA A 352 -5.21 -7.25 -18.73
C ALA A 352 -6.67 -7.02 -18.28
N ASP A 353 -7.09 -7.52 -17.10
CA ASP A 353 -8.48 -7.50 -16.63
C ASP A 353 -8.85 -6.25 -15.82
N VAL A 354 -8.06 -5.20 -15.91
CA VAL A 354 -8.34 -3.88 -15.30
C VAL A 354 -8.49 -2.78 -16.35
N THR A 355 -9.15 -1.69 -15.98
CA THR A 355 -9.31 -0.49 -16.81
C THR A 355 -9.60 0.73 -15.95
N MET A 356 -9.48 1.92 -16.53
CA MET A 356 -9.93 3.16 -15.90
C MET A 356 -11.43 3.37 -16.12
N ALA A 357 -12.15 3.79 -15.08
CA ALA A 357 -13.56 4.14 -15.11
C ALA A 357 -13.80 5.48 -14.40
N PRO A 358 -14.83 6.25 -14.76
CA PRO A 358 -15.20 7.47 -14.03
C PRO A 358 -15.39 7.24 -12.54
N ALA A 359 -14.81 8.12 -11.74
CA ALA A 359 -14.93 8.13 -10.28
C ALA A 359 -16.27 8.75 -9.85
N ALA A 360 -16.81 8.31 -8.70
CA ALA A 360 -18.05 8.88 -8.16
C ALA A 360 -17.81 10.27 -7.54
N ASP A 361 -16.66 10.41 -6.89
CA ASP A 361 -16.12 11.68 -6.43
C ASP A 361 -15.45 12.40 -7.61
N MET A 362 -15.70 13.71 -7.71
CA MET A 362 -15.17 14.53 -8.82
C MET A 362 -15.54 14.00 -10.22
N PHE A 363 -16.68 13.29 -10.33
CA PHE A 363 -17.24 12.79 -11.59
C PHE A 363 -17.31 13.90 -12.64
N GLU A 364 -17.78 15.08 -12.22
CA GLU A 364 -17.96 16.25 -13.04
C GLU A 364 -16.64 16.78 -13.64
N LEU A 365 -15.49 16.50 -12.98
CA LEU A 365 -14.14 16.88 -13.42
C LEU A 365 -13.46 15.81 -14.29
N GLY A 366 -14.12 14.68 -14.55
CA GLY A 366 -13.58 13.59 -15.37
C GLY A 366 -12.49 12.76 -14.69
N VAL A 367 -12.41 12.82 -13.35
CA VAL A 367 -11.50 11.96 -12.57
C VAL A 367 -11.87 10.50 -12.78
N LYS A 368 -10.85 9.64 -12.83
CA LYS A 368 -11.01 8.20 -13.06
C LYS A 368 -10.35 7.40 -11.94
N VAL A 369 -10.84 6.17 -11.78
CA VAL A 369 -10.31 5.14 -10.89
C VAL A 369 -10.03 3.87 -11.68
N GLN A 370 -8.99 3.13 -11.28
CA GLN A 370 -8.64 1.84 -11.85
C GLN A 370 -9.43 0.71 -11.20
N VAL A 371 -10.17 -0.02 -12.02
CA VAL A 371 -11.16 -1.02 -11.60
C VAL A 371 -11.01 -2.32 -12.37
N LEU A 372 -11.49 -3.41 -11.78
CA LEU A 372 -11.67 -4.69 -12.48
C LEU A 372 -12.74 -4.54 -13.58
N LYS A 373 -12.46 -5.04 -14.78
CA LYS A 373 -13.43 -5.12 -15.89
C LYS A 373 -13.92 -6.53 -16.20
N ARG A 374 -13.27 -7.57 -15.64
CA ARG A 374 -13.70 -8.95 -15.83
C ARG A 374 -14.83 -9.30 -14.86
N GLY A 375 -15.89 -9.93 -15.38
CA GLY A 375 -17.03 -10.38 -14.59
C GLY A 375 -17.98 -9.27 -14.11
N THR A 376 -17.78 -8.02 -14.55
CA THR A 376 -18.61 -6.86 -14.24
C THR A 376 -18.69 -5.93 -15.46
N MET A 377 -19.82 -5.27 -15.65
CA MET A 377 -20.04 -4.24 -16.68
C MET A 377 -19.90 -2.83 -16.12
N PHE A 378 -19.58 -2.68 -14.83
CA PHE A 378 -19.40 -1.37 -14.19
C PHE A 378 -18.52 -0.40 -14.99
N PRO A 379 -17.31 -0.76 -15.46
CA PRO A 379 -16.48 0.22 -16.17
C PRO A 379 -17.13 0.74 -17.46
N LEU A 380 -17.80 -0.14 -18.22
CA LEU A 380 -18.53 0.27 -19.43
C LEU A 380 -19.73 1.17 -19.08
N ARG A 381 -20.49 0.79 -18.06
CA ARG A 381 -21.66 1.55 -17.59
C ARG A 381 -21.25 2.93 -17.07
N ALA A 382 -20.22 3.00 -16.24
CA ALA A 382 -19.66 4.26 -15.74
C ALA A 382 -19.18 5.16 -16.88
N ALA A 383 -18.45 4.61 -17.86
CA ALA A 383 -18.03 5.36 -19.04
C ALA A 383 -19.23 5.91 -19.85
N LYS A 384 -20.30 5.11 -20.00
CA LYS A 384 -21.53 5.56 -20.66
C LYS A 384 -22.22 6.71 -19.92
N LEU A 385 -22.31 6.63 -18.60
CA LEU A 385 -22.85 7.73 -17.79
C LEU A 385 -22.05 9.02 -17.98
N TYR A 386 -20.73 8.93 -18.02
CA TYR A 386 -19.87 10.10 -18.27
C TYR A 386 -20.01 10.66 -19.69
N GLU A 387 -20.08 9.80 -20.71
CA GLU A 387 -20.37 10.20 -22.10
C GLU A 387 -21.69 10.99 -22.18
N LEU A 388 -22.75 10.47 -21.59
CA LEU A 388 -24.05 11.13 -21.56
C LEU A 388 -24.00 12.44 -20.77
N TYR A 389 -23.28 12.46 -19.65
CA TYR A 389 -23.08 13.65 -18.85
C TYR A 389 -22.39 14.76 -19.65
N CYS A 390 -21.32 14.44 -20.40
CA CYS A 390 -20.63 15.43 -21.23
C CYS A 390 -21.51 15.93 -22.38
N ARG A 391 -22.33 15.06 -22.98
CA ARG A 391 -23.08 15.34 -24.20
C ARG A 391 -24.38 16.15 -23.99
N TYR A 392 -25.05 15.98 -22.86
CA TYR A 392 -26.38 16.57 -22.62
C TYR A 392 -26.39 17.48 -21.39
N ASP A 393 -27.19 18.55 -21.39
CA ASP A 393 -27.18 19.52 -20.28
C ASP A 393 -28.17 19.22 -19.15
N ARG A 394 -29.06 18.24 -19.36
CA ARG A 394 -30.08 17.82 -18.39
C ARG A 394 -30.55 16.40 -18.69
N LEU A 395 -31.14 15.72 -17.70
CA LEU A 395 -31.66 14.35 -17.84
C LEU A 395 -32.72 14.25 -18.95
N GLU A 396 -33.57 15.27 -19.08
CA GLU A 396 -34.69 15.30 -20.02
C GLU A 396 -34.23 15.48 -21.48
N ALA A 397 -32.97 15.87 -21.71
CA ALA A 397 -32.40 16.00 -23.06
C ALA A 397 -31.78 14.69 -23.59
N ILE A 398 -31.66 13.66 -22.74
CA ILE A 398 -31.15 12.35 -23.14
C ILE A 398 -32.17 11.66 -24.07
N PRO A 399 -31.78 11.15 -25.24
CA PRO A 399 -32.67 10.44 -26.16
C PRO A 399 -33.44 9.31 -25.49
N GLN A 400 -34.72 9.15 -25.86
CA GLN A 400 -35.64 8.24 -25.18
C GLN A 400 -35.17 6.77 -25.20
N ASP A 401 -34.48 6.35 -26.25
CA ASP A 401 -33.87 5.02 -26.36
C ASP A 401 -32.75 4.82 -25.33
N GLN A 402 -31.86 5.80 -25.18
CA GLN A 402 -30.78 5.78 -24.18
C GLN A 402 -31.34 5.84 -22.76
N ARG A 403 -32.35 6.68 -22.54
CA ARG A 403 -33.02 6.81 -21.26
C ARG A 403 -33.66 5.50 -20.80
N LYS A 404 -34.39 4.81 -21.69
CA LYS A 404 -34.95 3.47 -21.39
C LYS A 404 -33.88 2.46 -20.99
N ILE A 405 -32.69 2.52 -21.61
CA ILE A 405 -31.56 1.65 -21.26
C ILE A 405 -31.04 1.99 -19.85
N LEU A 406 -30.88 3.27 -19.51
CA LEU A 406 -30.46 3.68 -18.16
C LEU A 406 -31.44 3.19 -17.10
N GLU A 407 -32.74 3.43 -17.31
CA GLU A 407 -33.79 3.07 -16.36
C GLU A 407 -33.88 1.55 -16.17
N ARG A 408 -33.83 0.76 -17.26
CA ARG A 408 -33.91 -0.70 -17.19
C ARG A 408 -32.64 -1.36 -16.67
N ASP A 409 -31.48 -0.99 -17.21
CA ASP A 409 -30.25 -1.77 -17.06
C ASP A 409 -29.33 -1.24 -15.94
N PHE A 410 -29.33 0.08 -15.69
CA PHE A 410 -28.41 0.74 -14.77
C PHE A 410 -29.10 0.99 -13.42
N PHE A 411 -30.15 1.81 -13.43
CA PHE A 411 -30.83 2.24 -12.20
C PHE A 411 -31.85 1.21 -11.72
N ARG A 412 -32.52 0.50 -12.64
CA ARG A 412 -33.64 -0.43 -12.37
C ARG A 412 -34.86 0.27 -11.76
N CYS A 413 -35.04 1.52 -12.12
CA CYS A 413 -36.16 2.40 -11.78
C CYS A 413 -36.17 3.56 -12.78
N SER A 414 -37.21 4.40 -12.74
CA SER A 414 -37.23 5.63 -13.54
C SER A 414 -36.17 6.63 -13.08
N LEU A 415 -35.69 7.50 -13.97
CA LEU A 415 -34.75 8.57 -13.58
C LEU A 415 -35.37 9.56 -12.58
N GLU A 416 -36.69 9.78 -12.64
CA GLU A 416 -37.42 10.58 -11.64
C GLU A 416 -37.38 9.92 -10.27
N GLU A 417 -37.62 8.61 -10.20
CA GLU A 417 -37.56 7.87 -8.94
C GLU A 417 -36.15 7.86 -8.36
N GLU A 418 -35.12 7.67 -9.20
CA GLU A 418 -33.73 7.75 -8.75
C GLU A 418 -33.36 9.14 -8.23
N TRP A 419 -33.87 10.20 -8.86
CA TRP A 419 -33.71 11.56 -8.36
C TRP A 419 -34.36 11.73 -6.98
N LEU A 420 -35.57 11.19 -6.76
CA LEU A 420 -36.23 11.24 -5.45
C LEU A 420 -35.43 10.50 -4.38
N ASN A 421 -34.84 9.35 -4.71
CA ASN A 421 -33.96 8.59 -3.80
C ASN A 421 -32.68 9.38 -3.47
N THR A 422 -32.06 9.96 -4.49
CA THR A 422 -30.87 10.81 -4.35
C THR A 422 -31.15 12.03 -3.48
N ARG A 423 -32.31 12.67 -3.68
CA ARG A 423 -32.77 13.81 -2.86
C ARG A 423 -32.97 13.42 -1.39
N LYS A 424 -33.56 12.26 -1.11
CA LYS A 424 -33.68 11.74 0.28
C LYS A 424 -32.32 11.53 0.93
N PHE A 425 -31.35 10.96 0.20
CA PHE A 425 -29.99 10.79 0.70
C PHE A 425 -29.34 12.13 1.06
N PHE A 426 -29.36 13.12 0.15
CA PHE A 426 -28.74 14.42 0.42
C PHE A 426 -29.49 15.24 1.48
N ALA A 427 -30.79 15.03 1.69
CA ALA A 427 -31.53 15.74 2.73
C ALA A 427 -30.99 15.43 4.14
N ALA A 428 -30.46 14.22 4.35
CA ALA A 428 -29.87 13.82 5.63
C ALA A 428 -28.36 14.13 5.74
N ASN A 429 -27.66 14.33 4.62
CA ASN A 429 -26.20 14.42 4.58
C ASN A 429 -25.69 15.82 4.19
N ASP A 430 -26.19 16.37 3.07
CA ASP A 430 -25.80 17.70 2.58
C ASP A 430 -26.95 18.35 1.78
N PRO A 431 -27.92 19.01 2.46
CA PRO A 431 -29.08 19.62 1.81
C PRO A 431 -28.73 20.65 0.73
N ARG A 432 -27.53 21.24 0.78
CA ARG A 432 -27.06 22.24 -0.21
C ARG A 432 -26.97 21.66 -1.62
N GLN A 433 -26.70 20.36 -1.75
CA GLN A 433 -26.69 19.67 -3.05
C GLN A 433 -28.06 19.68 -3.73
N ILE A 434 -29.14 19.60 -2.94
CA ILE A 434 -30.51 19.63 -3.44
C ILE A 434 -30.83 21.01 -3.98
N THR A 435 -30.57 22.07 -3.19
CA THR A 435 -30.78 23.45 -3.61
C THR A 435 -30.04 23.78 -4.91
N ARG A 436 -28.79 23.33 -5.03
CA ARG A 436 -28.03 23.49 -6.27
C ARG A 436 -28.68 22.75 -7.44
N ALA A 437 -29.04 21.48 -7.26
CA ALA A 437 -29.65 20.65 -8.30
C ALA A 437 -31.01 21.18 -8.78
N GLU A 438 -31.77 21.87 -7.93
CA GLU A 438 -33.03 22.53 -8.31
C GLU A 438 -32.78 23.73 -9.26
N SER A 439 -31.62 24.40 -9.16
CA SER A 439 -31.23 25.51 -10.04
C SER A 439 -30.34 25.13 -11.23
N ASP A 440 -29.67 23.98 -11.14
CA ASP A 440 -28.67 23.50 -12.10
C ASP A 440 -29.04 22.07 -12.58
N PRO A 441 -29.75 21.94 -13.72
CA PRO A 441 -30.14 20.65 -14.28
C PRO A 441 -28.96 19.72 -14.60
N LYS A 442 -27.78 20.28 -14.89
CA LYS A 442 -26.55 19.51 -15.14
C LYS A 442 -26.07 18.87 -13.85
N HIS A 443 -26.09 19.63 -12.76
CA HIS A 443 -25.77 19.12 -11.42
C HIS A 443 -26.76 18.05 -10.97
N LYS A 444 -28.07 18.24 -11.19
CA LYS A 444 -29.08 17.19 -10.93
C LYS A 444 -28.73 15.89 -11.66
N MET A 445 -28.38 15.98 -12.95
CA MET A 445 -27.95 14.81 -13.74
C MET A 445 -26.69 14.17 -13.15
N ALA A 446 -25.69 14.96 -12.75
CA ALA A 446 -24.49 14.46 -12.10
C ALA A 446 -24.82 13.69 -10.81
N LEU A 447 -25.68 14.22 -9.94
CA LEU A 447 -26.06 13.56 -8.69
C LEU A 447 -26.75 12.21 -8.93
N VAL A 448 -27.67 12.13 -9.91
CA VAL A 448 -28.32 10.87 -10.28
C VAL A 448 -27.30 9.85 -10.78
N PHE A 449 -26.39 10.25 -11.68
CA PHE A 449 -25.36 9.34 -12.20
C PHE A 449 -24.38 8.89 -11.11
N ARG A 450 -23.97 9.81 -10.23
CA ARG A 450 -23.12 9.53 -9.08
C ARG A 450 -23.78 8.59 -8.07
N SER A 451 -25.11 8.56 -7.98
CA SER A 451 -25.82 7.55 -7.17
C SER A 451 -25.47 6.14 -7.63
N TYR A 452 -25.53 5.84 -8.94
CA TYR A 452 -25.11 4.54 -9.47
C TYR A 452 -23.63 4.25 -9.17
N LEU A 453 -22.74 5.23 -9.39
CA LEU A 453 -21.30 5.06 -9.14
C LEU A 453 -20.95 4.86 -7.66
N GLY A 454 -21.69 5.48 -6.74
CA GLY A 454 -21.49 5.27 -5.30
C GLY A 454 -22.07 3.94 -4.83
N GLN A 455 -23.24 3.56 -5.35
CA GLN A 455 -23.92 2.32 -4.98
C GLN A 455 -23.21 1.09 -5.53
N SER A 456 -22.56 1.17 -6.70
CA SER A 456 -21.79 0.06 -7.28
C SER A 456 -20.66 -0.45 -6.37
N SER A 457 -19.99 0.44 -5.64
CA SER A 457 -19.01 0.07 -4.61
C SER A 457 -19.68 -0.62 -3.42
N ARG A 458 -20.81 -0.09 -2.93
CA ARG A 458 -21.55 -0.68 -1.80
C ARG A 458 -22.16 -2.04 -2.13
N TRP A 459 -22.68 -2.23 -3.34
CA TRP A 459 -23.18 -3.52 -3.82
C TRP A 459 -22.07 -4.57 -3.82
N ALA A 460 -20.87 -4.21 -4.27
CA ALA A 460 -19.71 -5.10 -4.27
C ALA A 460 -19.29 -5.50 -2.84
N VAL A 461 -19.22 -4.53 -1.91
CA VAL A 461 -18.89 -4.79 -0.50
C VAL A 461 -19.93 -5.69 0.17
N ARG A 462 -21.23 -5.42 -0.02
CA ARG A 462 -22.31 -6.22 0.57
C ARG A 462 -22.53 -7.57 -0.11
N GLY A 463 -22.07 -7.72 -1.35
CA GLY A 463 -22.32 -8.92 -2.14
C GLY A 463 -23.77 -9.01 -2.61
N GLU A 464 -24.38 -7.88 -2.97
CA GLU A 464 -25.76 -7.82 -3.47
C GLU A 464 -25.94 -8.68 -4.74
N PRO A 465 -26.55 -9.88 -4.66
CA PRO A 465 -26.52 -10.87 -5.73
C PRO A 465 -27.16 -10.36 -7.02
N SER A 466 -28.23 -9.56 -6.88
CA SER A 466 -28.93 -8.98 -8.02
C SER A 466 -28.09 -7.95 -8.78
N ARG A 467 -27.01 -7.42 -8.18
CA ARG A 467 -26.16 -6.34 -8.70
C ARG A 467 -24.74 -6.79 -9.05
N LYS A 468 -24.45 -8.10 -9.11
CA LYS A 468 -23.09 -8.61 -9.45
C LYS A 468 -22.47 -7.95 -10.70
N ILE A 469 -23.25 -7.76 -11.75
CA ILE A 469 -22.80 -7.15 -13.02
C ILE A 469 -22.47 -5.65 -12.89
N ASP A 470 -22.88 -5.03 -11.79
CA ASP A 470 -22.69 -3.61 -11.47
C ASP A 470 -21.59 -3.38 -10.44
N TYR A 471 -20.90 -4.43 -9.97
CA TYR A 471 -19.89 -4.27 -8.93
C TYR A 471 -18.73 -3.39 -9.40
N GLN A 472 -18.48 -2.30 -8.66
CA GLN A 472 -17.25 -1.53 -8.77
C GLN A 472 -16.22 -2.13 -7.82
N ILE A 473 -15.15 -2.68 -8.38
CA ILE A 473 -14.07 -3.31 -7.63
C ILE A 473 -12.76 -2.61 -7.99
N TRP A 474 -12.20 -1.86 -7.06
CA TRP A 474 -10.93 -1.14 -7.25
C TRP A 474 -9.77 -2.12 -7.28
N CYS A 475 -9.10 -2.24 -8.42
CA CYS A 475 -8.06 -3.25 -8.60
C CYS A 475 -7.06 -2.73 -9.63
N GLY A 476 -5.77 -2.82 -9.32
CA GLY A 476 -4.69 -2.53 -10.27
C GLY A 476 -4.16 -3.79 -10.96
N PRO A 477 -3.31 -3.65 -11.99
CA PRO A 477 -2.76 -4.78 -12.76
C PRO A 477 -1.89 -5.71 -11.90
N SER A 478 -1.38 -5.20 -10.77
CA SER A 478 -0.60 -5.96 -9.79
C SER A 478 -1.31 -7.25 -9.31
N LEU A 479 -2.63 -7.26 -9.22
CA LEU A 479 -3.36 -8.46 -8.81
C LEU A 479 -3.24 -9.59 -9.85
N GLY A 480 -3.22 -9.25 -11.14
CA GLY A 480 -3.00 -10.21 -12.20
C GLY A 480 -1.62 -10.87 -12.11
N ALA A 481 -0.59 -10.08 -11.79
CA ALA A 481 0.76 -10.60 -11.55
C ALA A 481 0.83 -11.50 -10.30
N PHE A 482 0.11 -11.13 -9.23
CA PHE A 482 -0.02 -12.00 -8.05
C PHE A 482 -0.70 -13.32 -8.40
N ASN A 483 -1.83 -13.27 -9.11
CA ASN A 483 -2.59 -14.47 -9.49
C ASN A 483 -1.76 -15.40 -10.40
N GLU A 484 -0.96 -14.85 -11.30
CA GLU A 484 0.00 -15.64 -12.09
C GLU A 484 1.06 -16.30 -11.20
N TRP A 485 1.66 -15.54 -10.28
CA TRP A 485 2.67 -16.05 -9.35
C TRP A 485 2.13 -17.15 -8.41
N VAL A 486 0.85 -17.08 -8.01
CA VAL A 486 0.23 -18.09 -7.14
C VAL A 486 -0.46 -19.24 -7.89
N SER A 487 -0.49 -19.22 -9.21
CA SER A 487 -1.15 -20.23 -10.04
C SER A 487 -0.61 -21.64 -9.76
N GLY A 488 -1.50 -22.62 -9.62
CA GLY A 488 -1.15 -24.00 -9.30
C GLY A 488 -0.72 -24.24 -7.85
N THR A 489 -0.81 -23.22 -6.97
CA THR A 489 -0.41 -23.31 -5.57
C THR A 489 -1.61 -23.20 -4.62
N PHE A 490 -1.38 -23.38 -3.32
CA PHE A 490 -2.45 -23.25 -2.33
C PHE A 490 -3.03 -21.82 -2.29
N LEU A 491 -2.26 -20.77 -2.63
CA LEU A 491 -2.74 -19.38 -2.64
C LEU A 491 -3.60 -19.04 -3.87
N GLU A 492 -3.69 -19.91 -4.87
CA GLU A 492 -4.61 -19.74 -6.00
C GLU A 492 -6.05 -19.59 -5.49
N LYS A 493 -6.42 -20.44 -4.52
CA LYS A 493 -7.71 -20.46 -3.85
C LYS A 493 -7.89 -19.27 -2.88
N PRO A 494 -8.94 -18.43 -3.04
CA PRO A 494 -9.11 -17.22 -2.24
C PRO A 494 -9.30 -17.49 -0.74
N GLU A 495 -9.88 -18.63 -0.36
CA GLU A 495 -10.03 -19.04 1.05
C GLU A 495 -8.69 -19.24 1.78
N ASN A 496 -7.60 -19.45 1.04
CA ASN A 496 -6.26 -19.59 1.58
C ASN A 496 -5.49 -18.27 1.64
N ARG A 497 -6.01 -17.20 1.03
CA ARG A 497 -5.38 -15.88 1.01
C ARG A 497 -5.63 -15.19 2.34
N LYS A 498 -4.67 -15.31 3.26
CA LYS A 498 -4.64 -14.57 4.53
C LYS A 498 -3.67 -13.41 4.41
N THR A 499 -4.03 -12.27 4.99
CA THR A 499 -3.26 -11.02 4.89
C THR A 499 -1.79 -11.21 5.26
N VAL A 500 -1.53 -11.88 6.40
CA VAL A 500 -0.17 -12.14 6.89
C VAL A 500 0.56 -13.17 6.03
N THR A 501 -0.12 -14.23 5.57
CA THR A 501 0.47 -15.23 4.69
C THR A 501 0.96 -14.60 3.38
N VAL A 502 0.14 -13.74 2.77
CA VAL A 502 0.53 -13.00 1.56
C VAL A 502 1.72 -12.09 1.84
N ALA A 503 1.65 -11.28 2.89
CA ALA A 503 2.73 -10.35 3.24
C ALA A 503 4.07 -11.06 3.48
N MET A 504 4.07 -12.15 4.26
CA MET A 504 5.29 -12.89 4.57
C MET A 504 5.87 -13.61 3.34
N ASN A 505 5.04 -14.10 2.43
CA ASN A 505 5.54 -14.65 1.17
C ASN A 505 6.22 -13.56 0.31
N LEU A 506 5.67 -12.35 0.26
CA LEU A 506 6.28 -11.24 -0.48
C LEU A 506 7.64 -10.85 0.12
N LEU A 507 7.72 -10.74 1.45
CA LEU A 507 8.96 -10.35 2.14
C LEU A 507 10.03 -11.46 2.10
N ALA A 508 9.68 -12.70 2.43
CA ALA A 508 10.61 -13.83 2.36
C ALA A 508 11.07 -14.07 0.92
N GLY A 509 10.14 -14.03 -0.04
CA GLY A 509 10.48 -14.11 -1.45
C GLY A 509 11.37 -12.97 -1.92
N ALA A 510 11.12 -11.73 -1.47
CA ALA A 510 11.97 -10.59 -1.82
C ALA A 510 13.42 -10.80 -1.33
N ALA A 511 13.61 -11.36 -0.15
CA ALA A 511 14.94 -11.70 0.36
C ALA A 511 15.63 -12.75 -0.53
N VAL A 512 14.93 -13.82 -0.89
CA VAL A 512 15.44 -14.89 -1.79
C VAL A 512 15.81 -14.32 -3.17
N VAL A 513 14.93 -13.54 -3.79
CA VAL A 513 15.16 -12.91 -5.10
C VAL A 513 16.37 -11.95 -5.04
N THR A 514 16.48 -11.18 -3.96
CA THR A 514 17.60 -10.24 -3.76
C THR A 514 18.92 -10.99 -3.65
N ARG A 515 18.98 -12.05 -2.82
CA ARG A 515 20.18 -12.89 -2.67
C ARG A 515 20.58 -13.54 -4.00
N ALA A 516 19.62 -14.07 -4.75
CA ALA A 516 19.88 -14.63 -6.08
C ALA A 516 20.47 -13.58 -7.05
N ASN A 517 19.95 -12.35 -7.01
CA ASN A 517 20.48 -11.27 -7.84
C ASN A 517 21.89 -10.85 -7.41
N TRP A 518 22.20 -10.79 -6.11
CA TRP A 518 23.56 -10.54 -5.64
C TRP A 518 24.57 -11.57 -6.13
N LEU A 519 24.19 -12.86 -6.15
CA LEU A 519 25.04 -13.93 -6.68
C LEU A 519 25.26 -13.78 -8.20
N ARG A 520 24.22 -13.44 -8.96
CA ARG A 520 24.33 -13.16 -10.41
C ARG A 520 25.25 -11.98 -10.70
N CYS A 521 25.16 -10.91 -9.91
CA CYS A 521 26.02 -9.72 -10.04
C CYS A 521 27.51 -10.02 -9.79
N GLN A 522 27.85 -11.17 -9.23
CA GLN A 522 29.24 -11.62 -9.03
C GLN A 522 29.78 -12.45 -10.20
N GLY A 523 28.97 -12.68 -11.25
CA GLY A 523 29.36 -13.42 -12.46
C GLY A 523 29.02 -14.91 -12.43
N VAL A 524 28.33 -15.39 -11.39
CA VAL A 524 27.88 -16.79 -11.31
C VAL A 524 26.65 -17.02 -12.17
N ILE A 525 26.69 -18.09 -12.97
CA ILE A 525 25.56 -18.58 -13.75
C ILE A 525 24.74 -19.52 -12.86
N LEU A 526 23.64 -18.99 -12.30
CA LEU A 526 22.70 -19.82 -11.55
C LEU A 526 21.82 -20.61 -12.51
N PRO A 527 21.56 -21.91 -12.25
CA PRO A 527 20.57 -22.67 -13.00
C PRO A 527 19.19 -21.99 -13.03
N SER A 528 18.40 -22.29 -14.06
CA SER A 528 17.04 -21.74 -14.16
C SER A 528 16.20 -22.15 -12.95
N GLY A 529 15.43 -21.21 -12.39
CA GLY A 529 14.55 -21.46 -11.25
C GLY A 529 15.22 -21.52 -9.87
N THR A 530 16.55 -21.41 -9.75
CA THR A 530 17.22 -21.45 -8.43
C THR A 530 16.91 -20.23 -7.55
N GLY A 531 16.64 -19.08 -8.18
CA GLY A 531 16.30 -17.84 -7.48
C GLY A 531 14.81 -17.51 -7.43
N THR A 532 13.92 -18.42 -7.83
CA THR A 532 12.47 -18.20 -7.78
C THR A 532 11.91 -18.62 -6.43
N PHE A 533 10.94 -17.86 -5.94
CA PHE A 533 10.27 -18.13 -4.67
C PHE A 533 8.84 -18.58 -4.91
N ALA A 534 8.52 -19.81 -4.50
CA ALA A 534 7.18 -20.35 -4.59
C ALA A 534 6.34 -19.98 -3.35
N PRO A 535 5.03 -19.73 -3.51
CA PRO A 535 4.10 -19.62 -2.40
C PRO A 535 4.29 -20.74 -1.37
N THR A 536 4.58 -20.35 -0.14
CA THR A 536 4.89 -21.22 1.00
C THR A 536 3.89 -20.97 2.12
N LYS A 537 3.49 -22.03 2.86
CA LYS A 537 2.53 -21.88 3.97
C LYS A 537 3.15 -21.05 5.08
N LEU A 538 2.32 -20.33 5.84
CA LEU A 538 2.82 -19.43 6.88
C LEU A 538 3.64 -20.13 7.97
N SER A 539 3.29 -21.36 8.35
CA SER A 539 4.07 -22.16 9.32
C SER A 539 5.47 -22.48 8.80
N GLU A 540 5.56 -22.90 7.54
CA GLU A 540 6.83 -23.20 6.86
C GLU A 540 7.67 -21.92 6.65
N LEU A 541 7.02 -20.77 6.43
CA LEU A 541 7.70 -19.47 6.39
C LEU A 541 8.30 -19.11 7.75
N TYR A 542 7.59 -19.34 8.85
CA TYR A 542 8.13 -19.08 10.19
C TYR A 542 9.33 -19.96 10.50
N GLU A 543 9.29 -21.24 10.13
CA GLU A 543 10.47 -22.12 10.19
C GLU A 543 11.63 -21.59 9.34
N LEU A 544 11.36 -21.13 8.11
CA LEU A 544 12.37 -20.59 7.19
C LEU A 544 13.07 -19.34 7.74
N VAL A 545 12.33 -18.46 8.42
CA VAL A 545 12.84 -17.21 8.98
C VAL A 545 13.34 -17.39 10.42
N GLY A 546 13.17 -18.56 11.03
CA GLY A 546 13.61 -18.81 12.42
C GLY A 546 12.68 -18.23 13.48
N ASP A 547 11.42 -17.97 13.13
CA ASP A 547 10.34 -17.62 14.04
C ASP A 547 9.74 -18.87 14.67
N LYS A 548 9.78 -18.99 16.00
CA LYS A 548 9.07 -20.02 16.76
C LYS A 548 7.77 -19.50 17.35
#